data_AF-W6LAJ6-F1
#
_entry.id   AF-W6LAJ6-F1
#
_cell.length_a   1.000
_cell.length_b   1.000
_cell.length_c   1.000
_cell.angle_alpha   90.00
_cell.angle_beta   90.00
_cell.angle_gamma   90.00
#
_symmetry.space_group_name_H-M   'P 1'
#
loop_
_entity.id
_entity.type
_entity.pdbx_description
1 polymer ?
#
loop_
_entity_poly.entity_id
_entity_poly.type
_entity_poly.pdbx_seq_one_letter_code
_entity_poly.pdbx_strand_id
1 'polypeptide(L)'
;MNKNAGVNFFNDNLHIIDCHIAEAQASKDAGDAAMIQNRLNAASFYYKRVYMLLAEYLPTGSEIAPWLVHLQSPKKSDQAFFVDILKHNQTRFSKSFLSRSETPNVTDNHSRSFSSGSRYALNHDNCMDTESEGSGRPNGSEWFTQTKRSRQQKVYRLLSFAMCGLVLVNLKLGRYAEGVAVATFLLEPSPFLQDNSKVLLRRAQCLLKLGDCAAVEKDLNELEIQGFKHPSITTLREEIVQLNTHSHESQVDNVPKYVSSASPLLC
;
A
#
# COMPACT_ATOMS: atom_id res chain seq x y z
N MET A 1 -8.77 -31.92 -36.26
CA MET A 1 -7.87 -31.26 -35.27
C MET A 1 -8.43 -29.88 -34.97
N ASN A 2 -8.96 -29.69 -33.76
CA ASN A 2 -9.83 -28.56 -33.41
C ASN A 2 -8.99 -27.41 -32.81
N LYS A 3 -8.69 -26.37 -33.62
CA LYS A 3 -7.87 -25.21 -33.22
C LYS A 3 -8.62 -24.18 -32.36
N ASN A 4 -9.90 -24.41 -32.02
CA ASN A 4 -10.75 -23.40 -31.37
C ASN A 4 -10.66 -23.38 -29.83
N ALA A 5 -9.98 -24.33 -29.18
CA ALA A 5 -9.90 -24.37 -27.72
C ALA A 5 -9.00 -23.28 -27.11
N GLY A 6 -8.02 -22.76 -27.87
CA GLY A 6 -7.05 -21.80 -27.35
C GLY A 6 -7.59 -20.37 -27.17
N VAL A 7 -8.61 -19.97 -27.93
CA VAL A 7 -9.12 -18.58 -27.91
C VAL A 7 -9.98 -18.29 -26.68
N ASN A 8 -10.69 -19.29 -26.15
CA ASN A 8 -11.59 -19.10 -25.01
C ASN A 8 -10.83 -18.85 -23.69
N PHE A 9 -9.71 -19.55 -23.46
CA PHE A 9 -8.96 -19.45 -22.21
C PHE A 9 -8.33 -18.07 -21.95
N PHE A 10 -7.98 -17.32 -23.00
CA PHE A 10 -7.39 -15.99 -22.85
C PHE A 10 -8.44 -14.91 -22.52
N ASN A 11 -9.65 -15.02 -23.06
CA ASN A 11 -10.74 -14.09 -22.76
C ASN A 11 -11.20 -14.21 -21.30
N ASP A 12 -11.20 -15.43 -20.76
CA ASP A 12 -11.58 -15.68 -19.36
C ASP A 12 -10.61 -14.98 -18.37
N ASN A 13 -9.30 -15.02 -18.64
CA ASN A 13 -8.30 -14.34 -17.80
C ASN A 13 -8.43 -12.82 -17.83
N LEU A 14 -8.76 -12.23 -18.98
CA LEU A 14 -8.96 -10.78 -19.10
C LEU A 14 -10.16 -10.31 -18.27
N HIS A 15 -11.25 -11.08 -18.29
CA HIS A 15 -12.45 -10.79 -17.51
C HIS A 15 -12.18 -10.86 -16.00
N ILE A 16 -11.38 -11.83 -15.53
CA ILE A 16 -11.03 -11.98 -14.11
C ILE A 16 -10.30 -10.73 -13.59
N ILE A 17 -9.33 -10.20 -14.35
CA ILE A 17 -8.58 -9.00 -13.95
C ILE A 17 -9.51 -7.79 -13.79
N ASP A 18 -10.42 -7.59 -14.75
CA ASP A 18 -11.37 -6.48 -14.70
C ASP A 18 -12.35 -6.62 -13.52
N CYS A 19 -12.76 -7.85 -13.18
CA CYS A 19 -13.54 -8.13 -11.96
C CYS A 19 -12.76 -7.79 -10.67
N HIS A 20 -11.49 -8.20 -10.56
CA HIS A 20 -10.68 -7.89 -9.38
C HIS A 20 -10.42 -6.39 -9.24
N ILE A 21 -10.20 -5.67 -10.34
CA ILE A 21 -10.09 -4.20 -10.34
C ILE A 21 -11.40 -3.57 -9.84
N ALA A 22 -12.56 -4.04 -10.30
CA ALA A 22 -13.85 -3.53 -9.86
C ALA A 22 -14.12 -3.80 -8.37
N GLU A 23 -13.83 -5.00 -7.86
CA GLU A 23 -13.94 -5.31 -6.43
C GLU A 23 -12.96 -4.52 -5.58
N ALA A 24 -11.74 -4.31 -6.07
CA ALA A 24 -10.73 -3.50 -5.40
C ALA A 24 -11.20 -2.04 -5.32
N GLN A 25 -11.84 -1.51 -6.37
CA GLN A 25 -12.39 -0.17 -6.39
C GLN A 25 -13.52 -0.04 -5.35
N ALA A 26 -14.47 -0.97 -5.34
CA ALA A 26 -15.54 -1.01 -4.34
C ALA A 26 -14.99 -1.11 -2.90
N SER A 27 -13.93 -1.90 -2.70
CA SER A 27 -13.25 -2.00 -1.41
C SER A 27 -12.59 -0.69 -1.00
N LYS A 28 -11.90 0.00 -1.92
CA LYS A 28 -11.34 1.34 -1.67
C LYS A 28 -12.44 2.32 -1.26
N ASP A 29 -13.57 2.34 -1.98
CA ASP A 29 -14.65 3.29 -1.71
C ASP A 29 -15.34 2.99 -0.36
N ALA A 30 -15.49 1.72 0.00
CA ALA A 30 -15.92 1.32 1.35
C ALA A 30 -14.91 1.74 2.44
N GLY A 31 -13.62 1.68 2.13
CA GLY A 31 -12.54 2.17 3.00
C GLY A 31 -12.62 3.67 3.26
N ASP A 32 -12.82 4.46 2.21
CA ASP A 32 -13.00 5.92 2.29
C ASP A 32 -14.25 6.28 3.10
N ALA A 33 -15.38 5.62 2.82
CA ALA A 33 -16.62 5.80 3.56
C ALA A 33 -16.45 5.47 5.05
N ALA A 34 -15.76 4.38 5.38
CA ALA A 34 -15.43 4.02 6.75
C ALA A 34 -14.50 5.05 7.42
N MET A 35 -13.56 5.62 6.68
CA MET A 35 -12.67 6.68 7.18
C MET A 35 -13.46 7.95 7.52
N ILE A 36 -14.39 8.38 6.64
CA ILE A 36 -15.27 9.54 6.88
C ILE A 36 -16.13 9.32 8.13
N GLN A 37 -16.62 8.10 8.35
CA GLN A 37 -17.39 7.71 9.54
C GLN A 37 -16.52 7.48 10.80
N ASN A 38 -15.22 7.76 10.74
CA ASN A 38 -14.25 7.49 11.79
C ASN A 38 -14.21 6.01 12.26
N ARG A 39 -14.60 5.07 11.40
CA ARG A 39 -14.54 3.62 11.64
C ARG A 39 -13.18 3.08 11.20
N LEU A 40 -12.13 3.49 11.90
CA LEU A 40 -10.73 3.29 11.49
C LEU A 40 -10.34 1.81 11.30
N ASN A 41 -10.82 0.90 12.15
CA ASN A 41 -10.54 -0.54 11.98
C ASN A 41 -11.19 -1.11 10.70
N ALA A 42 -12.41 -0.68 10.38
CA ALA A 42 -13.08 -1.07 9.14
C ALA A 42 -12.38 -0.48 7.91
N ALA A 43 -11.98 0.80 7.98
CA ALA A 43 -11.18 1.42 6.92
C ALA A 43 -9.86 0.67 6.67
N SER A 44 -9.15 0.29 7.74
CA SER A 44 -7.94 -0.52 7.66
C SER A 44 -8.19 -1.85 6.95
N PHE A 45 -9.27 -2.56 7.32
CA PHE A 45 -9.66 -3.81 6.68
C PHE A 45 -9.89 -3.65 5.18
N TYR A 46 -10.67 -2.64 4.77
CA TYR A 46 -11.00 -2.42 3.37
C TYR A 46 -9.78 -2.03 2.52
N TYR A 47 -8.90 -1.14 2.99
CA TYR A 47 -7.68 -0.82 2.26
C TYR A 47 -6.74 -2.02 2.13
N LYS A 48 -6.67 -2.88 3.14
CA LYS A 48 -5.92 -4.15 3.07
C LYS A 48 -6.54 -5.12 2.04
N ARG A 49 -7.86 -5.13 1.93
CA ARG A 49 -8.57 -5.93 0.91
C ARG A 49 -8.20 -5.51 -0.51
N VAL A 50 -8.02 -4.21 -0.76
CA VAL A 50 -7.52 -3.72 -2.06
C VAL A 50 -6.17 -4.35 -2.40
N TYR A 51 -5.22 -4.35 -1.45
CA TYR A 51 -3.93 -5.01 -1.66
C TYR A 51 -4.11 -6.50 -1.98
N MET A 52 -4.92 -7.22 -1.19
CA MET A 52 -5.11 -8.66 -1.39
C MET A 52 -5.66 -9.01 -2.78
N LEU A 53 -6.57 -8.19 -3.32
CA LEU A 53 -7.15 -8.37 -4.66
C LEU A 53 -6.16 -8.05 -5.79
N LEU A 54 -5.22 -7.13 -5.54
CA LEU A 54 -4.33 -6.60 -6.57
C LEU A 54 -2.90 -7.15 -6.52
N ALA A 55 -2.51 -7.83 -5.43
CA ALA A 55 -1.13 -8.28 -5.20
C ALA A 55 -0.61 -9.22 -6.29
N GLU A 56 -1.47 -10.03 -6.90
CA GLU A 56 -1.10 -10.95 -7.98
C GLU A 56 -0.77 -10.24 -9.30
N TYR A 57 -1.22 -9.00 -9.47
CA TYR A 57 -0.97 -8.20 -10.68
C TYR A 57 0.24 -7.28 -10.54
N LEU A 58 0.87 -7.26 -9.36
CA LEU A 58 2.12 -6.53 -9.14
C LEU A 58 3.28 -7.33 -9.75
N PRO A 59 4.26 -6.67 -10.38
CA PRO A 59 5.39 -7.37 -10.95
C PRO A 59 6.16 -8.07 -9.83
N THR A 60 6.27 -9.39 -9.94
CA THR A 60 6.99 -10.26 -9.00
C THR A 60 8.48 -10.38 -9.33
N GLY A 61 9.01 -9.55 -10.23
CA GLY A 61 10.40 -9.62 -10.66
C GLY A 61 11.39 -9.28 -9.56
N SER A 62 12.62 -9.81 -9.68
CA SER A 62 13.79 -9.48 -8.84
C SER A 62 14.13 -7.98 -8.78
N GLU A 63 13.47 -7.16 -9.60
CA GLU A 63 13.56 -5.70 -9.60
C GLU A 63 12.72 -5.03 -8.50
N ILE A 64 11.76 -5.74 -7.88
CA ILE A 64 10.83 -5.13 -6.89
C ILE A 64 10.96 -5.77 -5.48
N ALA A 65 11.61 -6.93 -5.31
CA ALA A 65 11.60 -7.60 -4.01
C ALA A 65 12.90 -8.32 -3.57
N PRO A 66 13.96 -7.59 -3.20
CA PRO A 66 14.97 -8.09 -2.26
C PRO A 66 14.58 -7.96 -0.76
N TRP A 67 13.54 -7.18 -0.40
CA TRP A 67 13.34 -6.72 0.99
C TRP A 67 12.14 -7.32 1.74
N LEU A 68 11.16 -7.91 1.05
CA LEU A 68 10.48 -9.09 1.59
C LEU A 68 11.62 -10.11 1.77
N VAL A 69 11.95 -10.70 2.92
CA VAL A 69 13.21 -11.42 3.24
C VAL A 69 14.10 -10.60 4.18
N HIS A 70 14.43 -9.34 3.92
CA HIS A 70 15.33 -8.56 4.79
C HIS A 70 14.70 -7.85 6.01
N LEU A 71 13.38 -7.86 6.16
CA LEU A 71 12.74 -7.46 7.44
C LEU A 71 12.80 -8.55 8.53
N GLN A 72 13.45 -9.68 8.25
CA GLN A 72 13.78 -10.68 9.27
C GLN A 72 15.07 -10.26 9.98
N SER A 73 14.96 -9.64 11.17
CA SER A 73 15.84 -9.81 12.37
C SER A 73 16.00 -8.50 13.18
N PRO A 74 16.15 -8.53 14.53
CA PRO A 74 15.25 -9.15 15.50
C PRO A 74 14.92 -8.20 16.70
N LYS A 75 13.96 -8.60 17.55
CA LYS A 75 13.55 -8.01 18.85
C LYS A 75 12.43 -6.94 18.83
N LYS A 76 11.21 -7.39 18.52
CA LYS A 76 10.01 -7.30 19.38
C LYS A 76 8.87 -7.98 18.62
N SER A 77 8.25 -8.96 19.26
CA SER A 77 7.52 -10.10 18.67
C SER A 77 6.25 -9.79 17.88
N ASP A 78 5.80 -8.53 17.80
CA ASP A 78 4.42 -8.25 17.38
C ASP A 78 4.33 -7.44 16.08
N GLN A 79 5.46 -6.99 15.52
CA GLN A 79 5.49 -5.99 14.43
C GLN A 79 5.69 -6.59 13.02
N ALA A 80 6.08 -7.87 12.91
CA ALA A 80 6.33 -8.54 11.63
C ALA A 80 5.08 -9.10 10.93
N PHE A 81 3.94 -9.15 11.63
CA PHE A 81 2.77 -9.91 11.18
C PHE A 81 2.16 -9.37 9.88
N PHE A 82 2.14 -8.05 9.67
CA PHE A 82 1.49 -7.50 8.48
C PHE A 82 2.30 -7.76 7.22
N VAL A 83 3.61 -7.51 7.22
CA VAL A 83 4.48 -7.78 6.05
C VAL A 83 4.52 -9.28 5.74
N ASP A 84 4.51 -10.15 6.75
CA ASP A 84 4.49 -11.58 6.55
C ASP A 84 3.13 -12.10 6.06
N ILE A 85 2.00 -11.48 6.45
CA ILE A 85 0.70 -11.74 5.82
C ILE A 85 0.71 -11.35 4.34
N LEU A 86 1.28 -10.18 4.01
CA LEU A 86 1.36 -9.72 2.62
C LEU A 86 2.20 -10.69 1.78
N LYS A 87 3.34 -11.18 2.32
CA LYS A 87 4.15 -12.25 1.71
C LYS A 87 3.38 -13.56 1.54
N HIS A 88 2.74 -14.03 2.60
CA HIS A 88 2.22 -15.40 2.62
C HIS A 88 0.98 -15.56 1.72
N ASN A 89 0.17 -14.51 1.59
CA ASN A 89 -0.97 -14.52 0.66
C ASN A 89 -0.53 -14.47 -0.81
N GLN A 90 0.61 -13.85 -1.14
CA GLN A 90 1.15 -13.87 -2.50
C GLN A 90 1.46 -15.31 -2.98
N THR A 91 1.87 -16.20 -2.07
CA THR A 91 2.20 -17.61 -2.38
C THR A 91 1.00 -18.54 -2.45
N ARG A 92 -0.13 -18.22 -1.79
CA ARG A 92 -1.31 -19.09 -1.80
C ARG A 92 -2.07 -19.03 -3.11
N PHE A 93 -2.16 -17.85 -3.73
CA PHE A 93 -2.92 -17.66 -4.97
C PHE A 93 -2.12 -18.04 -6.22
N SER A 94 -0.79 -17.90 -6.20
CA SER A 94 0.09 -18.34 -7.29
C SER A 94 0.12 -19.86 -7.48
N LYS A 95 -0.07 -20.66 -6.43
CA LYS A 95 -0.11 -22.13 -6.52
C LYS A 95 -1.48 -22.69 -6.93
N SER A 96 -2.58 -22.00 -6.62
CA SER A 96 -3.93 -22.43 -7.01
C SER A 96 -4.21 -22.29 -8.51
N PHE A 97 -3.41 -21.52 -9.25
CA PHE A 97 -3.55 -21.35 -10.70
C PHE A 97 -2.74 -22.34 -11.56
N LEU A 98 -1.79 -23.07 -10.96
CA LEU A 98 -0.92 -24.02 -11.69
C LEU A 98 -1.19 -25.49 -11.36
N SER A 99 -2.08 -25.81 -10.42
CA SER A 99 -2.35 -27.20 -10.04
C SER A 99 -3.85 -27.45 -9.82
N ARG A 100 -4.60 -27.63 -10.92
CA ARG A 100 -5.79 -28.49 -10.94
C ARG A 100 -6.22 -28.86 -12.35
N SER A 101 -5.52 -29.80 -12.98
CA SER A 101 -6.04 -30.61 -14.09
C SER A 101 -6.42 -31.99 -13.57
N GLU A 102 -7.36 -32.06 -12.64
CA GLU A 102 -8.04 -33.31 -12.30
C GLU A 102 -9.52 -33.00 -12.26
N THR A 103 -10.24 -33.56 -13.22
CA THR A 103 -11.69 -33.48 -13.36
C THR A 103 -12.32 -34.51 -12.43
N PRO A 104 -13.11 -34.13 -11.42
CA PRO A 104 -14.06 -35.04 -10.81
C PRO A 104 -15.33 -35.00 -11.67
N ASN A 105 -15.60 -36.13 -12.30
CA ASN A 105 -16.85 -36.43 -12.98
C ASN A 105 -17.96 -36.60 -11.93
N VAL A 106 -18.81 -35.59 -11.72
CA VAL A 106 -20.07 -35.75 -10.98
C VAL A 106 -21.14 -34.83 -11.58
N THR A 107 -22.11 -35.46 -12.21
CA THR A 107 -23.47 -34.93 -12.45
C THR A 107 -24.14 -34.66 -11.12
N ASP A 108 -24.59 -33.43 -10.86
CA ASP A 108 -25.90 -33.22 -10.21
C ASP A 108 -26.40 -31.78 -10.28
N ASN A 109 -27.67 -31.70 -10.64
CA ASN A 109 -28.50 -30.50 -10.74
C ASN A 109 -28.90 -30.02 -9.34
N HIS A 110 -28.63 -28.76 -9.00
CA HIS A 110 -29.55 -27.96 -8.17
C HIS A 110 -29.31 -26.45 -8.36
N SER A 111 -30.26 -25.83 -9.04
CA SER A 111 -30.37 -24.38 -9.22
C SER A 111 -30.67 -23.68 -7.89
N ARG A 112 -29.77 -22.79 -7.45
CA ARG A 112 -30.09 -21.73 -6.48
C ARG A 112 -29.71 -20.38 -7.07
N SER A 113 -30.75 -19.60 -7.37
CA SER A 113 -30.69 -18.22 -7.82
C SER A 113 -30.27 -17.31 -6.66
N PHE A 114 -29.17 -16.56 -6.86
CA PHE A 114 -28.86 -15.38 -6.06
C PHE A 114 -29.19 -14.15 -6.89
N SER A 115 -30.25 -13.44 -6.49
CA SER A 115 -30.57 -12.11 -6.99
C SER A 115 -29.70 -11.09 -6.25
N SER A 116 -28.69 -10.55 -6.94
CA SER A 116 -27.91 -9.42 -6.43
C SER A 116 -28.37 -8.16 -7.15
N GLY A 117 -29.41 -7.53 -6.59
CA GLY A 117 -29.82 -6.19 -6.97
C GLY A 117 -29.02 -5.18 -6.16
N SER A 118 -27.97 -4.61 -6.76
CA SER A 118 -27.36 -3.37 -6.25
C SER A 118 -27.04 -2.45 -7.41
N ARG A 119 -27.92 -1.47 -7.62
CA ARG A 119 -27.74 -0.35 -8.54
C ARG A 119 -26.78 0.63 -7.87
N TYR A 120 -25.52 0.67 -8.31
CA TYR A 120 -24.64 1.79 -8.04
C TYR A 120 -24.75 2.77 -9.20
N ALA A 121 -25.18 4.00 -8.88
CA ALA A 121 -25.12 5.13 -9.78
C ALA A 121 -23.64 5.48 -10.03
N LEU A 122 -23.22 5.37 -11.30
CA LEU A 122 -21.97 5.90 -11.80
C LEU A 122 -22.00 7.44 -11.67
N ASN A 123 -21.16 7.99 -10.80
CA ASN A 123 -20.75 9.38 -10.94
C ASN A 123 -19.78 9.44 -12.13
N HIS A 124 -20.21 10.12 -13.19
CA HIS A 124 -19.43 10.45 -14.37
C HIS A 124 -18.30 11.42 -13.99
N ASP A 125 -17.07 10.94 -13.90
CA ASP A 125 -15.90 11.77 -14.18
C ASP A 125 -15.71 11.81 -15.70
N ASN A 126 -15.92 13.00 -16.26
CA ASN A 126 -15.72 13.31 -17.68
C ASN A 126 -14.27 13.04 -18.12
N CYS A 127 -14.05 11.87 -18.70
CA CYS A 127 -12.96 11.63 -19.65
C CYS A 127 -13.62 11.45 -21.02
N MET A 128 -13.79 12.56 -21.73
CA MET A 128 -14.19 12.53 -23.14
C MET A 128 -12.97 12.08 -23.94
N ASP A 129 -12.90 10.79 -24.24
CA ASP A 129 -12.09 10.30 -25.33
C ASP A 129 -12.74 10.80 -26.62
N THR A 130 -12.12 11.79 -27.26
CA THR A 130 -12.45 12.18 -28.63
C THR A 130 -12.12 11.01 -29.55
N GLU A 131 -13.13 10.23 -29.92
CA GLU A 131 -13.05 9.24 -30.97
C GLU A 131 -12.82 9.97 -32.31
N SER A 132 -11.56 10.06 -32.72
CA SER A 132 -11.19 10.45 -34.08
C SER A 132 -11.46 9.25 -34.98
N GLU A 133 -12.43 9.39 -35.90
CA GLU A 133 -12.80 8.39 -36.92
C GLU A 133 -11.68 8.24 -37.98
N GLY A 134 -10.51 7.75 -37.56
CA GLY A 134 -9.42 7.34 -38.43
C GLY A 134 -9.51 5.84 -38.71
N SER A 135 -10.02 5.49 -39.90
CA SER A 135 -10.20 4.13 -40.44
C SER A 135 -8.87 3.38 -40.69
N GLY A 136 -8.06 3.18 -39.66
CA GLY A 136 -6.96 2.22 -39.66
C GLY A 136 -7.21 1.23 -38.54
N ARG A 137 -7.67 0.01 -38.85
CA ARG A 137 -7.74 -1.05 -37.83
C ARG A 137 -6.31 -1.27 -37.32
N PRO A 138 -5.98 -0.94 -36.06
CA PRO A 138 -4.66 -1.21 -35.54
C PRO A 138 -4.42 -2.72 -35.61
N ASN A 139 -3.22 -3.11 -36.06
CA ASN A 139 -2.80 -4.51 -36.05
C ASN A 139 -3.08 -5.08 -34.65
N GLY A 140 -3.76 -6.23 -34.57
CA GLY A 140 -4.33 -6.74 -33.32
C GLY A 140 -3.38 -6.70 -32.12
N SER A 141 -2.08 -6.92 -32.34
CA SER A 141 -1.04 -6.84 -31.30
C SER A 141 -0.92 -5.48 -30.58
N GLU A 142 -1.13 -4.37 -31.28
CA GLU A 142 -0.95 -3.02 -30.72
C GLU A 142 -2.10 -2.66 -29.76
N TRP A 143 -3.33 -2.99 -30.14
CA TRP A 143 -4.51 -2.83 -29.27
C TRP A 143 -4.37 -3.63 -27.96
N PHE A 144 -3.88 -4.87 -28.03
CA PHE A 144 -3.65 -5.69 -26.83
C PHE A 144 -2.60 -5.09 -25.88
N THR A 145 -1.53 -4.49 -26.40
CA THR A 145 -0.51 -3.84 -25.56
C THR A 145 -1.06 -2.60 -24.86
N GLN A 146 -1.93 -1.85 -25.52
CA GLN A 146 -2.59 -0.67 -24.95
C GLN A 146 -3.56 -1.04 -23.83
N THR A 147 -4.39 -2.08 -24.00
CA THR A 147 -5.31 -2.53 -22.95
C THR A 147 -4.56 -3.07 -21.73
N LYS A 148 -3.44 -3.77 -21.94
CA LYS A 148 -2.59 -4.29 -20.85
C LYS A 148 -1.95 -3.15 -20.04
N ARG A 149 -1.37 -2.15 -20.71
CA ARG A 149 -0.80 -0.95 -20.05
C ARG A 149 -1.85 -0.17 -19.26
N SER A 150 -3.04 0.03 -19.86
CA SER A 150 -4.16 0.71 -19.20
C SER A 150 -4.59 0.00 -17.91
N ARG A 151 -4.74 -1.34 -17.94
CA ARG A 151 -5.08 -2.12 -16.74
C ARG A 151 -3.99 -2.03 -15.67
N GLN A 152 -2.73 -2.19 -16.05
CA GLN A 152 -1.62 -2.10 -15.11
C GLN A 152 -1.57 -0.73 -14.44
N GLN A 153 -1.78 0.36 -15.20
CA GLN A 153 -1.88 1.71 -14.64
C GLN A 153 -3.05 1.85 -13.65
N LYS A 154 -4.22 1.27 -13.95
CA LYS A 154 -5.37 1.24 -13.03
C LYS A 154 -5.04 0.50 -11.73
N VAL A 155 -4.42 -0.67 -11.82
CA VAL A 155 -3.97 -1.47 -10.66
C VAL A 155 -3.06 -0.64 -9.76
N TYR A 156 -2.01 -0.03 -10.33
CA TYR A 156 -1.06 0.78 -9.55
C TYR A 156 -1.71 2.00 -8.93
N ARG A 157 -2.54 2.72 -9.69
CA ARG A 157 -3.24 3.90 -9.20
C ARG A 157 -4.13 3.54 -8.01
N LEU A 158 -4.90 2.46 -8.14
CA LEU A 158 -5.80 2.01 -7.09
C LEU A 158 -5.05 1.52 -5.84
N LEU A 159 -3.98 0.75 -6.04
CA LEU A 159 -3.12 0.32 -4.94
C LEU A 159 -2.50 1.52 -4.21
N SER A 160 -1.97 2.50 -4.96
CA SER A 160 -1.40 3.73 -4.41
C SER A 160 -2.37 4.46 -3.50
N PHE A 161 -3.59 4.70 -3.99
CA PHE A 161 -4.62 5.38 -3.21
C PHE A 161 -4.98 4.62 -1.94
N ALA A 162 -5.20 3.31 -2.05
CA ALA A 162 -5.58 2.49 -0.90
C ALA A 162 -4.46 2.42 0.15
N MET A 163 -3.21 2.22 -0.28
CA MET A 163 -2.07 2.17 0.63
C MET A 163 -1.79 3.52 1.26
N CYS A 164 -1.91 4.63 0.51
CA CYS A 164 -1.82 5.97 1.05
C CYS A 164 -2.89 6.20 2.14
N GLY A 165 -4.14 5.78 1.88
CA GLY A 165 -5.22 5.74 2.87
C GLY A 165 -4.90 4.89 4.09
N LEU A 166 -4.28 3.72 3.90
CA LEU A 166 -3.87 2.82 4.97
C LEU A 166 -2.80 3.44 5.88
N VAL A 167 -1.84 4.20 5.35
CA VAL A 167 -0.87 4.96 6.17
C VAL A 167 -1.61 5.92 7.11
N LEU A 168 -2.57 6.69 6.57
CA LEU A 168 -3.35 7.63 7.37
C LEU A 168 -4.18 6.92 8.46
N VAL A 169 -4.79 5.78 8.13
CA VAL A 169 -5.55 4.99 9.11
C VAL A 169 -4.63 4.47 10.22
N ASN A 170 -3.44 3.95 9.88
CA ASN A 170 -2.46 3.49 10.86
C ASN A 170 -1.98 4.64 11.77
N LEU A 171 -1.71 5.82 11.21
CA LEU A 171 -1.40 7.03 11.97
C LEU A 171 -2.51 7.36 12.97
N LYS A 172 -3.78 7.37 12.54
CA LYS A 172 -4.93 7.66 13.41
C LYS A 172 -5.19 6.59 14.47
N LEU A 173 -4.82 5.34 14.20
CA LEU A 173 -4.94 4.22 15.14
C LEU A 173 -3.80 4.14 16.16
N GLY A 174 -2.78 5.00 16.06
CA GLY A 174 -1.57 4.91 16.89
C GLY A 174 -0.61 3.79 16.47
N ARG A 175 -0.83 3.17 15.31
CA ARG A 175 0.00 2.09 14.74
C ARG A 175 1.12 2.69 13.87
N TYR A 176 1.97 3.49 14.51
CA TYR A 176 2.90 4.36 13.78
C TYR A 176 3.94 3.57 12.99
N ALA A 177 4.47 2.48 13.55
CA ALA A 177 5.46 1.66 12.86
C ALA A 177 4.90 0.98 11.60
N GLU A 178 3.66 0.48 11.67
CA GLU A 178 2.96 -0.06 10.51
C GLU A 178 2.68 1.02 9.47
N GLY A 179 2.36 2.24 9.91
CA GLY A 179 2.25 3.43 9.05
C GLY A 179 3.55 3.70 8.29
N VAL A 180 4.69 3.72 8.99
CA VAL A 180 6.02 3.92 8.39
C VAL A 180 6.36 2.81 7.40
N ALA A 181 6.08 1.55 7.73
CA ALA A 181 6.35 0.41 6.85
C ALA A 181 5.56 0.51 5.54
N VAL A 182 4.25 0.80 5.62
CA VAL A 182 3.38 0.97 4.45
C VAL A 182 3.79 2.19 3.62
N ALA A 183 4.16 3.30 4.26
CA ALA A 183 4.59 4.49 3.54
C ALA A 183 5.95 4.28 2.85
N THR A 184 6.88 3.60 3.51
CA THR A 184 8.20 3.27 2.92
C THR A 184 8.04 2.37 1.71
N PHE A 185 7.15 1.37 1.77
CA PHE A 185 6.79 0.56 0.61
C PHE A 185 6.33 1.39 -0.60
N LEU A 186 5.50 2.41 -0.37
CA LEU A 186 5.04 3.29 -1.44
C LEU A 186 6.12 4.25 -1.97
N LEU A 187 7.08 4.62 -1.13
CA LEU A 187 8.12 5.58 -1.49
C LEU A 187 9.33 4.94 -2.17
N GLU A 188 9.38 3.61 -2.29
CA GLU A 188 10.37 2.95 -3.11
C GLU A 188 10.25 3.40 -4.58
N PRO A 189 11.34 3.35 -5.37
CA PRO A 189 11.37 3.80 -6.76
C PRO A 189 10.37 3.01 -7.62
N SER A 190 9.13 3.46 -7.67
CA SER A 190 8.08 2.88 -8.47
C SER A 190 7.79 3.85 -9.63
N PRO A 191 7.89 3.40 -10.89
CA PRO A 191 7.73 4.25 -12.06
C PRO A 191 6.29 4.80 -12.23
N PHE A 192 5.35 4.41 -11.36
CA PHE A 192 3.93 4.71 -11.51
C PHE A 192 3.35 5.62 -10.43
N LEU A 193 4.15 6.04 -9.44
CA LEU A 193 3.71 6.93 -8.36
C LEU A 193 4.14 8.37 -8.64
N GLN A 194 3.24 9.18 -9.20
CA GLN A 194 3.52 10.56 -9.61
C GLN A 194 3.42 11.61 -8.48
N ASP A 195 2.75 11.30 -7.35
CA ASP A 195 2.63 12.22 -6.22
C ASP A 195 2.84 11.49 -4.90
N ASN A 196 4.07 11.57 -4.41
CA ASN A 196 4.52 10.94 -3.17
C ASN A 196 4.46 11.90 -1.98
N SER A 197 4.08 13.17 -2.17
CA SER A 197 4.19 14.20 -1.15
C SER A 197 3.26 13.94 0.04
N LYS A 198 2.04 13.44 -0.22
CA LYS A 198 1.12 13.04 0.87
C LYS A 198 1.65 11.84 1.67
N VAL A 199 2.33 10.91 1.01
CA VAL A 199 2.87 9.71 1.66
C VAL A 199 4.06 10.07 2.53
N LEU A 200 4.98 10.90 2.01
CA LEU A 200 6.11 11.47 2.76
C LEU A 200 5.62 12.22 4.00
N LEU A 201 4.64 13.13 3.86
CA LEU A 201 4.11 13.88 4.99
C LEU A 201 3.52 12.95 6.07
N ARG A 202 2.77 11.92 5.66
CA ARG A 202 2.19 10.95 6.61
C ARG A 202 3.26 10.06 7.26
N ARG A 203 4.33 9.71 6.53
CA ARG A 203 5.47 8.98 7.09
C ARG A 203 6.20 9.81 8.13
N ALA A 204 6.48 11.08 7.82
CA ALA A 204 7.05 12.06 8.73
C ALA A 204 6.22 12.18 10.02
N GLN A 205 4.88 12.25 9.92
CA GLN A 205 3.99 12.26 11.10
C GLN A 205 4.13 10.98 11.95
N CYS A 206 4.23 9.81 11.32
CA CYS A 206 4.42 8.55 12.05
C CYS A 206 5.81 8.49 12.72
N LEU A 207 6.87 8.87 12.00
CA LEU A 207 8.26 8.88 12.50
C LEU A 207 8.43 9.82 13.70
N LEU A 208 7.76 10.98 13.66
CA LEU A 208 7.77 11.92 14.78
C LEU A 208 7.17 11.29 16.04
N LYS A 209 6.05 10.56 15.91
CA LYS A 209 5.44 9.84 17.04
C LYS A 209 6.27 8.65 17.53
N LEU A 210 7.23 8.18 16.73
CA LEU A 210 8.23 7.20 17.13
C LEU A 210 9.51 7.84 17.71
N GLY A 211 9.65 9.17 17.66
CA GLY A 211 10.81 9.91 18.14
C GLY A 211 12.01 9.93 17.18
N ASP A 212 11.84 9.51 15.92
CA ASP A 212 12.92 9.51 14.92
C ASP A 212 12.99 10.86 14.19
N CYS A 213 13.44 11.91 14.89
CA CYS A 213 13.51 13.26 14.36
C CYS A 213 14.39 13.37 13.10
N ALA A 214 15.46 12.57 13.00
CA ALA A 214 16.36 12.60 11.86
C ALA A 214 15.68 12.12 10.57
N ALA A 215 14.88 11.04 10.65
CA ALA A 215 14.11 10.57 9.51
C ALA A 215 12.96 11.52 9.14
N VAL A 216 12.34 12.20 10.13
CA VAL A 216 11.33 13.24 9.88
C VAL A 216 11.92 14.38 9.06
N GLU A 217 13.06 14.93 9.49
CA GLU A 217 13.77 16.01 8.78
C GLU A 217 14.09 15.63 7.34
N LYS A 218 14.55 14.39 7.11
CA LYS A 218 14.79 13.88 5.75
C LYS A 218 13.53 13.94 4.88
N ASP A 219 12.38 13.48 5.40
CA ASP A 219 11.11 13.50 4.67
C ASP A 219 10.61 14.93 4.41
N LEU A 220 10.78 15.85 5.36
CA LEU A 220 10.38 17.25 5.19
C LEU A 220 11.25 18.00 4.18
N ASN A 221 12.56 17.76 4.17
CA ASN A 221 13.46 18.33 3.19
C ASN A 221 13.14 17.85 1.76
N GLU A 222 12.80 16.56 1.61
CA GLU A 222 12.33 16.01 0.34
C GLU A 222 11.04 16.70 -0.15
N LEU A 223 10.09 16.96 0.76
CA LEU A 223 8.87 17.70 0.42
C LEU A 223 9.15 19.13 -0.04
N GLU A 224 10.12 19.81 0.58
CA GLU A 224 10.53 21.16 0.20
C GLU A 224 11.20 21.19 -1.18
N ILE A 225 12.08 20.21 -1.47
CA ILE A 225 12.69 20.04 -2.80
C ILE A 225 11.61 19.83 -3.87
N GLN A 226 10.56 19.08 -3.56
CA GLN A 226 9.40 18.88 -4.44
C GLN A 226 8.50 20.13 -4.56
N GLY A 227 8.76 21.19 -3.79
CA GLY A 227 7.94 22.40 -3.75
C GLY A 227 6.57 22.18 -3.10
N PHE A 228 6.39 21.10 -2.33
CA PHE A 228 5.14 20.79 -1.66
C PHE A 228 4.91 21.69 -0.45
N LYS A 229 3.93 22.60 -0.54
CA LYS A 229 3.59 23.54 0.53
C LYS A 229 2.40 23.02 1.34
N HIS A 230 2.61 22.72 2.61
CA HIS A 230 1.55 22.29 3.53
C HIS A 230 1.79 22.84 4.94
N PRO A 231 0.77 23.39 5.63
CA PRO A 231 0.95 24.00 6.97
C PRO A 231 1.50 23.02 8.01
N SER A 232 1.20 21.72 7.87
CA SER A 232 1.75 20.70 8.77
C SER A 232 3.27 20.57 8.71
N ILE A 233 3.93 21.02 7.64
CA ILE A 233 5.41 20.98 7.58
C ILE A 233 5.98 21.89 8.66
N THR A 234 5.50 23.14 8.72
CA THR A 234 5.92 24.12 9.73
C THR A 234 5.63 23.61 11.14
N THR A 235 4.42 23.06 11.39
CA THR A 235 4.08 22.53 12.72
C THR A 235 4.94 21.34 13.13
N LEU A 236 5.29 20.46 12.18
CA LEU A 236 6.17 19.32 12.46
C LEU A 236 7.59 19.78 12.79
N ARG A 237 8.12 20.79 12.08
CA ARG A 237 9.43 21.38 12.40
C ARG A 237 9.44 22.01 13.79
N GLU A 238 8.39 22.74 14.16
CA GLU A 238 8.24 23.30 15.51
C GLU A 238 8.21 22.21 16.59
N GLU A 239 7.46 21.11 16.37
CA GLU A 239 7.40 19.96 17.29
C GLU A 239 8.79 19.28 17.43
N ILE A 240 9.57 19.16 16.35
CA ILE A 240 10.96 18.64 16.40
C ILE A 240 11.85 19.53 17.25
N VAL A 241 11.78 20.85 17.08
CA VAL A 241 12.58 21.80 17.87
C VAL A 241 12.24 21.65 19.36
N GLN A 242 10.96 21.57 19.70
CA GLN A 242 10.52 21.36 21.08
C GLN A 242 11.03 20.02 21.63
N LEU A 243 10.92 18.93 20.89
CA LEU A 243 11.42 17.62 21.37
C LEU A 243 12.93 17.63 21.62
N ASN A 244 13.70 18.31 20.76
CA ASN A 244 15.14 18.43 20.93
C ASN A 244 15.53 19.26 22.16
N THR A 245 14.81 20.36 22.48
CA THR A 245 15.10 21.16 23.68
C THR A 245 14.83 20.37 24.96
N HIS A 246 13.72 19.62 25.03
CA HIS A 246 13.37 18.81 26.21
C HIS A 246 14.34 17.62 26.42
N SER A 247 14.88 17.06 25.34
CA SER A 247 15.88 15.99 25.41
C SER A 247 17.18 16.47 26.06
N HIS A 248 17.61 17.69 25.75
CA HIS A 248 18.82 18.28 26.35
C HIS A 248 18.67 18.58 27.85
N GLU A 249 17.52 19.06 28.31
CA GLU A 249 17.28 19.33 29.74
C GLU A 249 17.30 18.04 30.57
N SER A 250 16.68 16.97 30.08
CA SER A 250 16.62 15.68 30.79
C SER A 250 17.98 15.00 30.95
N GLN A 251 18.97 15.36 30.11
CA GLN A 251 20.30 14.77 30.14
C GLN A 251 21.24 15.47 31.14
N VAL A 252 20.98 16.74 31.49
CA VAL A 252 21.84 17.54 32.39
C VAL A 252 21.67 17.12 33.86
N ASP A 253 20.48 16.67 34.26
CA ASP A 253 20.19 16.29 35.65
C ASP A 253 20.65 14.87 36.04
N ASN A 254 21.09 14.06 35.08
CA ASN A 254 21.51 12.67 35.29
C ASN A 254 23.03 12.47 35.21
N VAL A 255 23.85 13.50 35.41
CA VAL A 255 25.27 13.30 35.70
C VAL A 255 25.37 12.81 37.14
N PRO A 256 25.60 11.52 37.43
CA PRO A 256 25.89 11.11 38.79
C PRO A 256 27.13 11.89 39.21
N LYS A 257 26.99 12.74 40.23
CA LYS A 257 28.12 13.20 41.02
C LYS A 257 28.78 11.93 41.58
N TYR A 258 29.73 11.38 40.83
CA TYR A 258 30.73 10.48 41.37
C TYR A 258 31.53 11.31 42.37
N VAL A 259 31.01 11.38 43.59
CA VAL A 259 31.76 11.83 44.74
C VAL A 259 32.83 10.77 44.91
N SER A 260 34.02 11.07 44.38
CA SER A 260 35.23 10.29 44.60
C SER A 260 35.46 10.20 46.11
N SER A 261 35.09 9.05 46.70
CA SER A 261 35.41 8.74 48.07
C SER A 261 36.91 8.51 48.14
N ALA A 262 37.65 9.57 48.47
CA ALA A 262 39.06 9.48 48.83
C ALA A 262 39.21 8.40 49.90
N SER A 263 39.89 7.30 49.55
CA SER A 263 40.27 6.28 50.50
C SER A 263 41.40 6.85 51.37
N PRO A 264 41.26 6.86 52.71
CA PRO A 264 42.34 7.30 53.58
C PRO A 264 43.46 6.26 53.53
N LEU A 265 44.65 6.72 53.16
CA LEU A 265 45.91 5.99 53.32
C LEU A 265 46.08 5.64 54.80
N LEU A 266 46.05 4.34 55.11
CA LEU A 266 46.50 3.80 56.39
C LEU A 266 48.04 3.71 56.35
N CYS A 267 48.67 4.47 57.25
CA CYS A 267 50.05 4.30 57.70
C CYS A 267 50.20 3.04 58.57
#